data_AF-A0A917HYK7-F1
#
_entry.id   AF-A0A917HYK7-F1
#
_cell.length_a   1.000
_cell.length_b   1.000
_cell.length_c   1.000
_cell.angle_alpha   90.00
_cell.angle_beta   90.00
_cell.angle_gamma   90.00
#
_symmetry.space_group_name_H-M   'P 1'
#
loop_
_entity.id
_entity.type
_entity.pdbx_description
1 polymer ?
#
loop_
_entity_poly.entity_id
_entity_poly.type
_entity_poly.pdbx_seq_one_letter_code
_entity_poly.pdbx_strand_id
1 'polypeptide(L)'
;MSKLSHKILAVLMSFVVLFSTTSFAITKHFCGDTLVDTAIFSEASTCGMESQKDTSATISGCSIIKKDCCKDVQVLIDGQDEVQLQVDKISFNQELFIASFIYTYINLFENLENNVSSFEEYEPPLVIKEIFKIDETYLI
;
A
#
# COMPACT_ATOMS: atom_id res chain seq x y z
N MET A 1 -29.57 3.09 -6.33
CA MET A 1 -28.22 3.00 -5.72
C MET A 1 -27.25 4.11 -6.16
N SER A 2 -27.72 5.24 -6.72
CA SER A 2 -26.84 6.30 -7.27
C SER A 2 -26.42 7.39 -6.29
N LYS A 3 -27.22 7.70 -5.26
CA LYS A 3 -26.94 8.85 -4.37
C LYS A 3 -25.71 8.65 -3.48
N LEU A 4 -25.42 7.42 -3.06
CA LEU A 4 -24.27 7.12 -2.21
C LEU A 4 -22.96 7.11 -3.01
N SER A 5 -22.97 6.53 -4.22
CA SER A 5 -21.79 6.53 -5.10
C SER A 5 -21.37 7.92 -5.53
N HIS A 6 -22.32 8.83 -5.81
CA HIS A 6 -22.01 10.21 -6.16
C HIS A 6 -21.39 10.98 -5.00
N LYS A 7 -21.86 10.74 -3.76
CA LYS A 7 -21.26 11.33 -2.56
C LYS A 7 -19.83 10.83 -2.33
N ILE A 8 -19.59 9.54 -2.49
CA ILE A 8 -18.25 8.96 -2.38
C ILE A 8 -17.32 9.53 -3.44
N LEU A 9 -17.77 9.61 -4.69
CA LEU A 9 -16.99 10.20 -5.79
C LEU A 9 -16.66 11.68 -5.53
N ALA A 10 -17.63 12.46 -5.04
CA ALA A 10 -17.43 13.86 -4.71
C ALA A 10 -16.41 14.05 -3.58
N VAL A 11 -16.49 13.24 -2.52
CA VAL A 11 -15.52 13.26 -1.41
C VAL A 11 -14.13 12.86 -1.90
N LEU A 12 -14.03 11.81 -2.72
CA LEU A 12 -12.75 11.35 -3.26
C LEU A 12 -12.11 12.41 -4.18
N MET A 13 -12.90 13.05 -5.04
CA MET A 13 -12.44 14.18 -5.86
C MET A 13 -11.97 15.37 -5.00
N SER A 14 -12.66 15.66 -3.90
CA SER A 14 -12.23 16.71 -2.97
C SER A 14 -10.87 16.40 -2.36
N PHE A 15 -10.59 15.15 -1.99
CA PHE A 15 -9.27 14.75 -1.48
C PHE A 15 -8.19 14.87 -2.54
N VAL A 16 -8.47 14.42 -3.77
CA VAL A 16 -7.52 14.54 -4.90
C VAL A 16 -7.15 16.00 -5.13
N VAL A 17 -8.13 16.90 -5.17
CA VAL A 17 -7.88 18.34 -5.34
C VAL A 17 -7.09 18.91 -4.15
N LEU A 18 -7.46 18.55 -2.93
CA LEU A 18 -6.78 19.04 -1.72
C LEU A 18 -5.30 18.64 -1.72
N PHE A 19 -4.98 17.36 -1.91
CA PHE A 19 -3.59 16.89 -1.92
C PHE A 19 -2.79 17.39 -3.13
N SER A 20 -3.44 17.66 -4.26
CA SER A 20 -2.78 18.19 -5.46
C SER A 20 -2.43 19.68 -5.35
N THR A 21 -3.22 20.46 -4.61
CA THR A 21 -3.07 21.92 -4.52
C THR A 21 -2.26 22.37 -3.30
N THR A 22 -2.21 21.56 -2.24
CA THR A 22 -1.40 21.88 -1.06
C THR A 22 0.08 21.55 -1.27
N SER A 23 0.96 22.52 -1.04
CA SER A 23 2.41 22.27 -0.97
C SER A 23 2.79 21.59 0.35
N PHE A 24 3.69 20.61 0.30
CA PHE A 24 4.20 19.89 1.47
C PHE A 24 5.69 20.16 1.67
N ALA A 25 6.08 20.56 2.89
CA ALA A 25 7.49 20.62 3.28
C ALA A 25 7.85 19.36 4.07
N ILE A 26 8.80 18.57 3.55
CA ILE A 26 9.31 17.36 4.20
C ILE A 26 10.74 17.64 4.65
N THR A 27 10.97 17.59 5.95
CA THR A 27 12.29 17.76 6.57
C THR A 27 12.84 16.38 6.93
N LYS A 28 14.02 16.03 6.45
CA LYS A 28 14.70 14.76 6.73
C LYS A 28 15.99 15.02 7.51
N HIS A 29 16.18 14.33 8.63
CA HIS A 29 17.42 14.36 9.40
C HIS A 29 18.29 13.16 9.06
N PHE A 30 19.50 13.40 8.56
CA PHE A 30 20.50 12.37 8.30
C PHE A 30 21.65 12.49 9.30
N CYS A 31 22.15 11.36 9.81
CA CYS A 31 23.40 11.27 10.56
C CYS A 31 24.35 10.35 9.79
N GLY A 32 25.39 10.92 9.19
CA GLY A 32 26.22 10.26 8.19
C GLY A 32 25.38 9.85 6.97
N ASP A 33 25.38 8.55 6.65
CA ASP A 33 24.62 7.97 5.54
C ASP A 33 23.24 7.41 5.96
N THR A 34 22.86 7.58 7.24
CA THR A 34 21.64 6.98 7.81
C THR A 34 20.54 8.04 7.99
N LEU A 35 19.32 7.73 7.54
CA LEU A 35 18.12 8.54 7.80
C LEU A 35 17.62 8.22 9.20
N VAL A 36 17.57 9.24 10.06
CA VAL A 36 17.20 9.10 11.47
C VAL A 36 15.75 9.49 11.67
N ASP A 37 15.32 10.59 11.05
CA ASP A 37 13.95 11.07 11.18
C ASP A 37 13.43 11.77 9.93
N THR A 38 12.12 11.79 9.77
CA THR A 38 11.41 12.50 8.72
C THR A 38 10.15 13.12 9.29
N ALA A 39 10.06 14.44 9.17
CA ALA A 39 8.94 15.23 9.63
C ALA A 39 8.24 15.93 8.45
N ILE A 40 6.92 16.07 8.55
CA ILE A 40 6.08 16.75 7.56
C ILE A 40 5.55 18.02 8.24
N PHE A 41 5.81 19.19 7.66
CA PHE A 41 5.47 20.53 8.18
C PHE A 41 6.11 20.92 9.53
N SER A 42 6.87 20.03 10.17
CA SER A 42 7.65 20.32 11.37
C SER A 42 9.13 20.03 11.14
N GLU A 43 9.96 20.48 12.08
CA GLU A 43 11.37 20.11 12.12
C GLU A 43 11.50 18.62 12.43
N ALA A 44 12.47 17.96 11.79
CA ALA A 44 12.82 16.58 12.10
C ALA A 44 13.53 16.54 13.45
N SER A 45 13.21 15.55 14.28
CA SER A 45 13.86 15.36 15.56
C SER A 45 15.35 15.13 15.37
N THR A 46 16.15 15.97 16.03
CA THR A 46 17.60 15.85 15.98
C THR A 46 18.04 14.66 16.80
N CYS A 47 19.17 14.06 16.43
CA CYS A 47 19.76 12.92 17.12
C CYS A 47 20.33 13.32 18.50
N GLY A 48 19.50 13.78 19.45
CA GLY A 48 19.73 13.92 20.91
C GLY A 48 21.01 14.62 21.42
N MET A 49 21.92 15.03 20.54
CA MET A 49 23.28 15.51 20.85
C MET A 49 23.34 17.04 20.87
N GLU A 50 22.25 17.72 20.47
CA GLU A 50 22.18 19.18 20.46
C GLU A 50 21.89 19.76 21.86
N SER A 51 21.34 18.96 22.78
CA SER A 51 21.03 19.36 24.15
C SER A 51 22.26 19.49 25.08
N GLN A 52 23.48 19.27 24.57
CA GLN A 52 24.71 19.30 25.36
C GLN A 52 25.70 20.36 24.88
N LYS A 53 25.21 21.54 24.46
CA LYS A 53 26.08 22.68 24.12
C LYS A 53 26.51 23.55 25.32
N ASP A 54 25.86 23.44 26.48
CA ASP A 54 26.05 24.45 27.55
C ASP A 54 26.59 23.92 28.89
N THR A 55 27.27 22.78 28.97
CA THR A 55 28.01 22.46 30.20
C THR A 55 29.38 21.85 29.91
N SER A 56 30.38 22.62 30.34
CA SER A 56 31.81 22.35 30.31
C SER A 56 32.26 21.00 30.87
N ALA A 57 33.50 20.66 30.50
CA ALA A 57 34.49 19.87 31.25
C ALA A 57 34.67 18.38 30.88
N THR A 58 35.80 18.15 30.19
CA THR A 58 36.81 17.14 30.53
C THR A 58 36.37 15.68 30.64
N ILE A 59 36.26 14.99 29.50
CA ILE A 59 36.57 13.55 29.45
C ILE A 59 37.51 13.27 28.27
N SER A 60 38.74 12.92 28.66
CA SER A 60 39.81 12.37 27.84
C SER A 60 39.32 11.18 27.02
N GLY A 61 39.38 11.27 25.69
CA GLY A 61 39.42 10.07 24.83
C GLY A 61 38.57 10.05 23.57
N CYS A 62 37.77 11.08 23.25
CA CYS A 62 37.03 11.14 21.98
C CYS A 62 37.40 12.40 21.18
N SER A 63 38.61 12.42 20.64
CA SER A 63 39.00 13.37 19.59
C SER A 63 38.47 12.89 18.24
N ILE A 64 37.16 13.01 18.03
CA ILE A 64 36.61 13.15 16.68
C ILE A 64 35.68 14.35 16.70
N ILE A 65 36.28 15.54 16.72
CA ILE A 65 35.62 16.75 16.25
C ILE A 65 35.52 16.62 14.72
N LYS A 66 34.59 15.81 14.22
CA LYS A 66 34.13 15.95 12.84
C LYS A 66 33.02 17.00 12.86
N LYS A 67 33.38 18.21 12.45
CA LYS A 67 32.40 19.21 12.01
C LYS A 67 31.53 18.55 10.93
N ASP A 68 30.20 18.61 11.08
CA ASP A 68 29.17 18.13 10.13
C ASP A 68 29.00 16.61 9.92
N CYS A 69 28.74 15.84 10.98
CA CYS A 69 28.23 14.45 10.80
C CYS A 69 26.74 14.41 10.47
N CYS A 70 25.93 15.32 11.04
CA CYS A 70 24.49 15.37 10.82
C CYS A 70 24.14 16.41 9.77
N LYS A 71 23.20 16.09 8.89
CA LYS A 71 22.71 16.97 7.84
C LYS A 71 21.19 16.92 7.78
N ASP A 72 20.59 18.10 7.88
CA ASP A 72 19.17 18.29 7.60
C ASP A 72 18.97 18.58 6.11
N VAL A 73 18.05 17.86 5.50
CA VAL A 73 17.64 18.05 4.12
C VAL A 73 16.16 18.35 4.10
N GLN A 74 15.80 19.57 3.71
CA GLN A 74 14.42 19.96 3.47
C GLN A 74 14.09 19.79 1.99
N VAL A 75 13.02 19.05 1.72
CA VAL A 75 12.45 18.88 0.38
C VAL A 75 11.10 19.56 0.38
N LEU A 76 10.98 20.60 -0.45
CA LEU A 76 9.71 21.26 -0.72
C LEU A 76 9.04 20.55 -1.90
N ILE A 77 7.83 20.05 -1.68
CA ILE A 77 6.95 19.56 -2.73
C ILE A 77 5.96 20.68 -3.00
N ASP A 78 6.17 21.41 -4.09
CA ASP A 78 5.24 22.45 -4.52
C ASP A 78 3.92 21.83 -4.99
N GLY A 79 2.82 22.30 -4.41
CA GLY A 79 1.46 21.99 -4.86
C GLY A 79 1.19 22.67 -6.20
N GLN A 80 0.32 22.06 -6.99
CA GLN A 80 -0.05 22.59 -8.30
C GLN A 80 -1.16 23.65 -8.14
N ASP A 81 -0.87 24.93 -8.48
CA ASP A 81 -1.85 26.02 -8.43
C ASP A 81 -2.99 25.83 -9.45
N GLU A 82 -2.65 25.36 -10.65
CA GLU A 82 -3.61 24.94 -11.68
C GLU A 82 -3.33 23.49 -12.04
N VAL A 83 -4.33 22.62 -11.88
CA VAL A 83 -4.27 21.22 -12.35
C VAL A 83 -4.10 21.24 -13.87
N GLN A 84 -2.86 21.14 -14.34
CA GLN A 84 -2.60 21.00 -15.76
C GLN A 84 -3.14 19.63 -16.17
N LEU A 85 -4.26 19.62 -16.89
CA LEU A 85 -4.82 18.42 -17.51
C LEU A 85 -3.95 17.96 -18.68
N GLN A 86 -2.68 17.66 -18.41
CA GLN A 86 -1.85 16.86 -19.31
C GLN A 86 -2.22 15.40 -19.05
N VAL A 87 -3.42 15.02 -19.47
CA VAL A 87 -3.78 13.62 -19.56
C VAL A 87 -2.96 13.07 -20.72
N ASP A 88 -1.95 12.25 -20.41
CA ASP A 88 -1.19 11.56 -21.43
C ASP A 88 -2.18 10.81 -22.35
N LYS A 89 -2.01 10.99 -23.66
CA LYS A 89 -2.85 10.30 -24.63
C LYS A 89 -2.65 8.80 -24.47
N ILE A 90 -3.66 8.13 -23.95
CA ILE A 90 -3.72 6.68 -23.94
C ILE A 90 -3.82 6.23 -25.40
N SER A 91 -2.91 5.36 -25.82
CA SER A 91 -2.96 4.75 -27.15
C SER A 91 -4.03 3.66 -27.20
N PHE A 92 -4.56 3.39 -28.40
CA PHE A 92 -5.56 2.34 -28.61
C PHE A 92 -5.15 0.98 -28.04
N ASN A 93 -3.86 0.63 -28.15
CA ASN A 93 -3.33 -0.63 -27.60
C ASN A 93 -3.40 -0.68 -26.07
N GLN A 94 -3.19 0.44 -25.39
CA GLN A 94 -3.30 0.52 -23.94
C GLN A 94 -4.76 0.42 -23.49
N GLU A 95 -5.69 1.06 -24.21
CA GLU A 95 -7.13 0.89 -23.95
C GLU A 95 -7.57 -0.57 -24.12
N LEU A 96 -7.14 -1.23 -25.21
CA LEU A 96 -7.44 -2.63 -25.47
C LEU A 96 -6.87 -3.55 -24.37
N PHE A 97 -5.65 -3.26 -23.91
CA PHE A 97 -5.04 -3.99 -22.79
C PHE A 97 -5.84 -3.82 -21.50
N ILE A 98 -6.20 -2.59 -21.14
CA ILE A 98 -6.99 -2.31 -19.92
C ILE A 98 -8.34 -3.01 -20.00
N ALA A 99 -9.04 -2.92 -21.13
CA ALA A 99 -10.35 -3.54 -21.33
C ALA A 99 -10.27 -5.07 -21.24
N SER A 100 -9.29 -5.70 -21.92
CA SER A 100 -9.10 -7.15 -21.86
C SER A 100 -8.66 -7.64 -20.48
N PHE A 101 -7.83 -6.87 -19.77
CA PHE A 101 -7.43 -7.15 -18.39
C PHE A 101 -8.64 -7.13 -17.45
N ILE A 102 -9.46 -6.07 -17.49
CA ILE A 102 -10.67 -5.96 -16.66
C ILE A 102 -11.64 -7.10 -16.98
N TYR A 103 -11.87 -7.38 -18.26
CA TYR A 103 -12.75 -8.46 -18.70
C TYR A 103 -12.29 -9.82 -18.16
N THR A 104 -11.00 -10.14 -18.32
CA THR A 104 -10.44 -11.41 -17.84
C THR A 104 -10.48 -11.50 -16.32
N TYR A 105 -10.18 -10.40 -15.63
CA TYR A 105 -10.22 -10.33 -14.17
C TYR A 105 -11.64 -10.57 -13.64
N ILE A 106 -12.66 -9.93 -14.21
CA ILE A 106 -14.07 -10.16 -13.80
C ILE A 106 -14.44 -11.63 -14.02
N ASN A 107 -14.16 -12.18 -15.20
CA ASN A 107 -14.46 -13.58 -15.53
C ASN A 107 -13.73 -14.59 -14.63
N LEU A 108 -12.56 -14.24 -14.08
CA LEU A 108 -11.84 -15.09 -13.12
C LEU A 108 -12.65 -15.30 -11.83
N PHE A 109 -13.41 -14.31 -11.40
CA PHE A 109 -14.20 -14.38 -10.16
C PHE A 109 -15.68 -14.70 -10.41
N GLU A 110 -16.19 -14.51 -11.62
CA GLU A 110 -17.62 -14.68 -11.95
C GLU A 110 -18.03 -16.13 -12.27
N ASN A 111 -17.11 -17.12 -12.11
CA ASN A 111 -17.34 -18.50 -12.56
C ASN A 111 -17.25 -19.56 -11.44
N LEU A 112 -17.84 -19.29 -10.27
CA LEU A 112 -17.94 -20.28 -9.19
C LEU A 112 -19.37 -20.61 -8.73
N GLU A 113 -20.41 -19.97 -9.28
CA GLU A 113 -21.81 -20.21 -8.84
C GLU A 113 -22.58 -21.19 -9.73
N ASN A 114 -22.12 -21.52 -10.94
CA ASN A 114 -22.90 -22.33 -11.89
C ASN A 114 -22.32 -23.72 -12.19
N ASN A 115 -21.28 -24.15 -11.46
CA ASN A 115 -20.92 -25.56 -11.46
C ASN A 115 -21.88 -26.29 -10.51
N VAL A 116 -23.15 -26.38 -10.91
CA VAL A 116 -24.05 -27.42 -10.39
C VAL A 116 -23.31 -28.72 -10.65
N SER A 117 -22.76 -29.28 -9.57
CA SER A 117 -22.12 -30.57 -9.59
C SER A 117 -23.08 -31.53 -10.29
N SER A 118 -22.71 -32.06 -11.46
CA SER A 118 -23.49 -33.08 -12.17
C SER A 118 -23.69 -34.36 -11.35
N PHE A 119 -23.14 -34.42 -10.14
CA PHE A 119 -23.29 -35.49 -9.17
C PHE A 119 -24.46 -35.28 -8.19
N GLU A 120 -25.15 -34.13 -8.20
CA GLU A 120 -26.36 -33.95 -7.37
C GLU A 120 -27.56 -34.78 -7.86
N GLU A 121 -27.60 -35.12 -9.15
CA GLU A 121 -28.65 -35.97 -9.74
C GLU A 121 -28.33 -37.48 -9.70
N TYR A 122 -27.20 -37.88 -9.13
CA TYR A 122 -26.90 -39.30 -9.00
C TYR A 122 -27.62 -39.88 -7.78
N GLU A 123 -28.70 -40.62 -8.03
CA GLU A 123 -29.26 -41.48 -6.99
C GLU A 123 -28.20 -42.51 -6.58
N PRO A 124 -27.82 -42.56 -5.29
CA PRO A 124 -26.87 -43.55 -4.82
C PRO A 124 -27.44 -44.95 -5.13
N PRO A 125 -26.64 -45.85 -5.74
CA PRO A 125 -27.11 -47.16 -6.12
C PRO A 125 -27.58 -47.89 -4.87
N LEU A 126 -28.72 -48.56 -4.98
CA LEU A 126 -29.24 -49.37 -3.89
C LEU A 126 -28.16 -50.37 -3.46
N VAL A 127 -27.85 -50.38 -2.16
CA VAL A 127 -26.83 -51.25 -1.58
C VAL A 127 -27.32 -52.70 -1.64
N ILE A 128 -27.01 -53.40 -2.73
CA ILE A 128 -27.47 -54.76 -3.01
C ILE A 128 -26.68 -55.82 -2.23
N LYS A 129 -25.52 -55.43 -1.68
CA LYS A 129 -24.63 -56.28 -0.88
C LYS A 129 -24.11 -55.50 0.30
N GLU A 130 -24.03 -56.16 1.44
CA GLU A 130 -23.38 -55.66 2.65
C GLU A 130 -21.84 -55.59 2.45
N ILE A 131 -21.36 -54.70 1.57
CA ILE A 131 -19.92 -54.53 1.28
C ILE A 131 -19.12 -54.14 2.52
N PHE A 132 -19.77 -53.56 3.53
CA PHE A 132 -19.20 -53.29 4.85
C PHE A 132 -18.73 -54.56 5.59
N LYS A 133 -19.26 -55.75 5.26
CA LYS A 133 -18.74 -57.03 5.78
C LYS A 133 -17.51 -57.55 5.02
N ILE A 134 -17.28 -57.08 3.80
CA ILE A 134 -16.15 -57.53 2.96
C ILE A 134 -14.89 -56.72 3.31
N ASP A 135 -15.05 -55.43 3.61
CA ASP A 135 -13.97 -54.52 4.02
C ASP A 135 -13.76 -54.43 5.54
N GLU A 136 -14.37 -55.33 6.32
CA GLU A 136 -14.11 -55.47 7.76
C GLU A 136 -12.66 -55.96 7.99
N THR A 137 -11.72 -55.02 7.97
CA THR A 137 -10.47 -55.16 8.71
C THR A 137 -10.81 -54.91 10.17
N TYR A 138 -11.06 -55.99 10.91
CA TYR A 138 -11.12 -55.93 12.37
C TYR A 138 -9.77 -55.41 12.86
N LEU A 139 -9.75 -54.18 13.36
CA LEU A 139 -8.65 -53.70 14.19
C LEU A 139 -8.63 -54.60 15.44
N ILE A 140 -7.63 -55.49 15.49
CA ILE A 140 -7.23 -56.19 16.72
C ILE A 140 -6.41 -55.21 17.56
#